data_AF-A0A535N0X2-F1
#
_entry.id   AF-A0A535N0X2-F1
#
_cell.length_a   1.000
_cell.length_b   1.000
_cell.length_c   1.000
_cell.angle_alpha   90.00
_cell.angle_beta   90.00
_cell.angle_gamma   90.00
#
_symmetry.space_group_name_H-M   'P 1'
#
loop_
_entity.id
_entity.type
_entity.pdbx_description
1 polymer ?
#
loop_
_entity_poly.entity_id
_entity_poly.type
_entity_poly.pdbx_seq_one_letter_code
_entity_poly.pdbx_strand_id
1 'polypeptide(L)'
;MPARLATVAESATGVILGALAITLLFSLYESFQRREELVVTLDAFAGAPPSGVQMLETASSHGMPEELVKTFDDWRQWAAAVLESHLAYPMLVFFRSSHDNEAWLNSFGAVMDAAVLVMSTVDDKSEGPAKLMYRVGNHLVEDLSWYFRRWTPRSDTPVIERFEFDQAWERLQKAGYDCKPADAAWTVFARLRSTYASPINGLARALVIPPAEWIGDRSYLPHRQRETRKRPFRRRQD
;
A
#
# COMPACT_ATOMS: atom_id res chain seq x y z
N MET A 1 17.73 -58.34 -0.98
CA MET A 1 17.13 -57.53 0.10
C MET A 1 17.52 -56.04 0.07
N PRO A 2 18.81 -55.63 -0.02
CA PRO A 2 19.17 -54.21 0.08
C PRO A 2 18.61 -53.34 -1.07
N ALA A 3 18.61 -53.85 -2.31
CA ALA A 3 18.07 -53.11 -3.45
C ALA A 3 16.57 -52.81 -3.33
N ARG A 4 15.77 -53.75 -2.79
CA ARG A 4 14.32 -53.54 -2.60
C ARG A 4 14.03 -52.48 -1.53
N LEU A 5 14.80 -52.49 -0.43
CA LEU A 5 14.69 -51.47 0.60
C LEU A 5 15.07 -50.09 0.07
N ALA A 6 16.12 -50.00 -0.76
CA ALA A 6 16.49 -48.75 -1.43
C ALA A 6 15.38 -48.21 -2.33
N THR A 7 14.80 -49.04 -3.21
CA THR A 7 13.70 -48.62 -4.08
C THR A 7 12.47 -48.14 -3.29
N VAL A 8 12.14 -48.81 -2.19
CA VAL A 8 11.04 -48.39 -1.30
C VAL A 8 11.36 -47.06 -0.62
N ALA A 9 12.59 -46.88 -0.14
CA ALA A 9 13.03 -45.63 0.49
C ALA A 9 13.05 -44.46 -0.50
N GLU A 10 13.53 -44.67 -1.73
CA GLU A 10 13.51 -43.68 -2.80
C GLU A 10 12.06 -43.29 -3.16
N SER A 11 11.18 -44.27 -3.29
CA SER A 11 9.75 -44.03 -3.56
C SER A 11 9.08 -43.24 -2.44
N ALA A 12 9.35 -43.61 -1.18
CA ALA A 12 8.82 -42.89 -0.01
C ALA A 12 9.35 -41.45 0.06
N THR A 13 10.64 -41.24 -0.25
CA THR A 13 11.26 -39.92 -0.28
C THR A 13 10.60 -39.03 -1.34
N GLY A 14 10.32 -39.56 -2.54
CA GLY A 14 9.62 -38.82 -3.58
C GLY A 14 8.22 -38.39 -3.16
N VAL A 15 7.46 -39.27 -2.52
CA VAL A 15 6.12 -38.96 -1.98
C VAL A 15 6.19 -37.90 -0.88
N ILE A 16 7.13 -38.02 0.05
CA ILE A 16 7.33 -37.04 1.13
C ILE A 16 7.68 -35.67 0.57
N LEU A 17 8.64 -35.60 -0.37
CA LEU A 17 9.01 -34.34 -1.03
C LEU A 17 7.84 -33.71 -1.77
N GLY A 18 7.04 -34.53 -2.49
CA GLY A 18 5.84 -34.06 -3.17
C GLY A 18 4.80 -33.48 -2.19
N ALA A 19 4.55 -34.17 -1.07
CA ALA A 19 3.63 -33.69 -0.03
C ALA A 19 4.11 -32.37 0.60
N LEU A 20 5.41 -32.25 0.90
CA LEU A 20 6.00 -31.02 1.42
C LEU A 20 5.91 -29.86 0.43
N ALA A 21 6.18 -30.10 -0.86
CA ALA A 21 6.09 -29.07 -1.90
C ALA A 21 4.65 -28.55 -2.06
N ILE A 22 3.66 -29.44 -2.09
CA ILE A 22 2.24 -29.07 -2.16
C ILE A 22 1.83 -28.26 -0.92
N THR A 23 2.27 -28.67 0.27
CA THR A 23 1.99 -27.96 1.52
C THR A 23 2.57 -26.54 1.50
N LEU A 24 3.82 -26.40 1.08
CA LEU A 24 4.47 -25.10 0.92
C LEU A 24 3.72 -24.21 -0.09
N LEU A 25 3.28 -24.77 -1.23
CA LEU A 25 2.51 -24.01 -2.22
C LEU A 25 1.20 -23.48 -1.64
N PHE A 26 0.47 -24.29 -0.85
CA PHE A 26 -0.74 -23.82 -0.19
C PHE A 26 -0.46 -22.73 0.85
N SER A 27 0.59 -22.87 1.66
CA SER A 27 0.99 -21.83 2.63
C SER A 27 1.39 -20.51 1.96
N LEU A 28 2.11 -20.57 0.84
CA LEU A 28 2.47 -19.38 0.05
C LEU A 28 1.23 -18.73 -0.56
N TYR A 29 0.33 -19.53 -1.13
CA TYR A 29 -0.92 -19.01 -1.72
C TYR A 29 -1.81 -18.34 -0.67
N GLU A 30 -1.94 -18.94 0.51
CA GLU A 30 -2.70 -18.35 1.62
C GLU A 30 -2.09 -17.02 2.09
N SER A 31 -0.76 -16.96 2.23
CA SER A 31 -0.05 -15.73 2.61
C SER A 31 -0.25 -14.62 1.56
N PHE A 32 -0.20 -14.98 0.28
CA PHE A 32 -0.50 -14.06 -0.82
C PHE A 32 -1.96 -13.58 -0.79
N GLN A 33 -2.93 -14.47 -0.64
CA GLN A 33 -4.35 -14.10 -0.59
C GLN A 33 -4.67 -13.15 0.57
N ARG A 34 -4.13 -13.42 1.77
CA ARG A 34 -4.28 -12.54 2.94
C ARG A 34 -3.68 -11.15 2.71
N ARG A 35 -2.56 -11.06 1.98
CA ARG A 35 -2.00 -9.76 1.58
C ARG A 35 -2.93 -9.01 0.63
N GLU A 36 -3.50 -9.71 -0.34
CA GLU A 36 -4.29 -9.06 -1.39
C GLU A 36 -5.69 -8.63 -0.92
N GLU A 37 -6.25 -9.28 0.11
CA GLU A 37 -7.60 -8.97 0.60
C GLU A 37 -7.78 -7.47 0.94
N LEU A 38 -6.90 -6.90 1.77
CA LEU A 38 -7.00 -5.48 2.10
C LEU A 38 -6.65 -4.55 0.95
N VAL A 39 -5.75 -4.98 0.06
CA VAL A 39 -5.35 -4.21 -1.13
C VAL A 39 -6.55 -3.91 -2.01
N VAL A 40 -7.40 -4.92 -2.25
CA VAL A 40 -8.61 -4.79 -3.08
C VAL A 40 -9.67 -3.94 -2.38
N THR A 41 -9.85 -4.11 -1.07
CA THR A 41 -10.87 -3.32 -0.34
C THR A 41 -10.53 -1.83 -0.26
N LEU A 42 -9.24 -1.47 -0.40
CA LEU A 42 -8.80 -0.09 -0.31
C LEU A 42 -9.25 0.75 -1.52
N ASP A 43 -9.50 0.17 -2.70
CA ASP A 43 -9.88 0.93 -3.92
C ASP A 43 -11.11 1.83 -3.67
N ALA A 44 -12.14 1.31 -3.02
CA ALA A 44 -13.35 2.08 -2.72
C ALA A 44 -13.08 3.30 -1.81
N PHE A 45 -11.96 3.29 -1.09
CA PHE A 45 -11.61 4.33 -0.12
C PHE A 45 -10.51 5.26 -0.62
N ALA A 46 -9.44 4.72 -1.20
CA ALA A 46 -8.26 5.47 -1.67
C ALA A 46 -8.22 5.66 -3.21
N GLY A 47 -9.14 5.05 -3.96
CA GLY A 47 -9.20 5.06 -5.42
C GLY A 47 -8.24 4.07 -6.11
N ALA A 48 -8.33 4.02 -7.44
CA ALA A 48 -7.45 3.25 -8.32
C ALA A 48 -6.88 4.17 -9.42
N PRO A 49 -5.58 4.56 -9.36
CA PRO A 49 -4.58 4.12 -8.38
C PRO A 49 -4.81 4.72 -6.97
N PRO A 50 -4.33 4.05 -5.91
CA PRO A 50 -4.57 4.47 -4.52
C PRO A 50 -3.82 5.77 -4.19
N SER A 51 -4.49 6.63 -3.41
CA SER A 51 -4.01 7.94 -2.98
C SER A 51 -4.34 8.16 -1.51
N GLY A 52 -3.34 8.59 -0.72
CA GLY A 52 -3.56 8.93 0.68
C GLY A 52 -4.43 10.18 0.86
N VAL A 53 -4.35 11.14 -0.07
CA VAL A 53 -5.18 12.35 -0.06
C VAL A 53 -6.64 11.99 -0.36
N GLN A 54 -6.88 11.19 -1.40
CA GLN A 54 -8.20 10.69 -1.79
C GLN A 54 -8.85 9.89 -0.65
N MET A 55 -8.05 9.10 0.09
CA MET A 55 -8.53 8.34 1.25
C MET A 55 -9.14 9.24 2.32
N LEU A 56 -8.46 10.35 2.64
CA LEU A 56 -8.96 11.34 3.60
C LEU A 56 -10.16 12.12 3.04
N GLU A 57 -10.13 12.54 1.77
CA GLU A 57 -11.28 13.19 1.13
C GLU A 57 -12.54 12.30 1.17
N THR A 58 -12.38 11.00 0.89
CA THR A 58 -13.47 10.02 0.91
C THR A 58 -14.01 9.84 2.33
N ALA A 59 -13.13 9.71 3.32
CA ALA A 59 -13.51 9.63 4.73
C ALA A 59 -14.33 10.85 5.17
N SER A 60 -13.88 12.06 4.82
CA SER A 60 -14.56 13.30 5.21
C SER A 60 -15.89 13.49 4.48
N SER A 61 -15.91 13.32 3.16
CA SER A 61 -17.11 13.54 2.32
C SER A 61 -18.27 12.61 2.67
N HIS A 62 -17.99 11.41 3.15
CA HIS A 62 -19.00 10.45 3.61
C HIS A 62 -19.25 10.49 5.12
N GLY A 63 -18.53 11.33 5.88
CA GLY A 63 -18.66 11.42 7.33
C GLY A 63 -18.29 10.12 8.04
N MET A 64 -17.20 9.48 7.62
CA MET A 64 -16.75 8.15 8.07
C MET A 64 -15.42 8.18 8.86
N PRO A 65 -15.30 8.97 9.94
CA PRO A 65 -14.06 9.03 10.72
C PRO A 65 -13.74 7.70 11.42
N GLU A 66 -14.76 6.91 11.80
CA GLU A 66 -14.56 5.59 12.41
C GLU A 66 -14.00 4.57 11.42
N GLU A 67 -14.41 4.63 10.14
CA GLU A 67 -13.86 3.75 9.10
C GLU A 67 -12.41 4.12 8.80
N LEU A 68 -12.05 5.41 8.85
CA LEU A 68 -10.65 5.84 8.72
C LEU A 68 -9.77 5.28 9.85
N VAL A 69 -10.25 5.34 11.09
CA VAL A 69 -9.59 4.73 12.26
C VAL A 69 -9.40 3.23 12.05
N LYS A 70 -10.48 2.53 11.68
CA LYS A 70 -10.46 1.10 11.43
C LYS A 70 -9.51 0.73 10.29
N THR A 71 -9.49 1.52 9.22
CA THR A 71 -8.56 1.33 8.09
C THR A 71 -7.12 1.37 8.57
N PHE A 72 -6.73 2.33 9.42
CA PHE A 72 -5.37 2.34 9.98
C PHE A 72 -5.07 1.13 10.86
N ASP A 73 -6.03 0.65 11.65
CA ASP A 73 -5.85 -0.54 12.49
C ASP A 73 -5.75 -1.84 11.67
N ASP A 74 -6.53 -1.96 10.60
CA ASP A 74 -6.51 -3.10 9.69
C ASP A 74 -5.19 -3.13 8.90
N TRP A 75 -4.77 -1.98 8.37
CA TRP A 75 -3.49 -1.86 7.68
C TRP A 75 -2.27 -2.03 8.60
N ARG A 76 -2.41 -1.71 9.89
CA ARG A 76 -1.38 -2.02 10.90
C ARG A 76 -1.24 -3.54 11.06
N GLN A 77 -2.35 -4.26 11.18
CA GLN A 77 -2.34 -5.73 11.27
C GLN A 77 -1.79 -6.36 10.00
N TRP A 78 -2.20 -5.84 8.85
CA TRP A 78 -1.68 -6.26 7.55
C TRP A 78 -0.18 -6.03 7.42
N ALA A 79 0.33 -4.87 7.83
CA ALA A 79 1.75 -4.58 7.77
C ALA A 79 2.56 -5.56 8.65
N ALA A 80 2.06 -5.90 9.83
CA ALA A 80 2.67 -6.91 10.69
C ALA A 80 2.62 -8.33 10.07
N ALA A 81 1.50 -8.71 9.45
CA ALA A 81 1.36 -10.01 8.77
C ALA A 81 2.27 -10.12 7.53
N VAL A 82 2.38 -9.04 6.75
CA VAL A 82 3.29 -8.96 5.60
C VAL A 82 4.73 -9.00 6.06
N LEU A 83 5.07 -8.28 7.14
CA LEU A 83 6.40 -8.32 7.72
C LEU A 83 6.83 -9.76 8.04
N GLU A 84 6.01 -10.47 8.82
CA GLU A 84 6.30 -11.86 9.22
C GLU A 84 6.40 -12.80 8.00
N SER A 85 5.41 -12.74 7.11
CA SER A 85 5.34 -13.66 5.96
C SER A 85 6.42 -13.40 4.91
N HIS A 86 6.77 -12.15 4.63
CA HIS A 86 7.75 -11.80 3.60
C HIS A 86 9.18 -11.89 4.12
N LEU A 87 9.40 -11.81 5.44
CA LEU A 87 10.67 -12.21 6.04
C LEU A 87 10.88 -13.73 5.97
N ALA A 88 9.84 -14.52 6.27
CA ALA A 88 9.90 -15.98 6.16
C ALA A 88 10.01 -16.47 4.70
N TYR A 89 9.28 -15.81 3.79
CA TYR A 89 9.20 -16.16 2.37
C TYR A 89 9.41 -14.93 1.46
N PRO A 90 10.67 -14.47 1.28
CA PRO A 90 10.96 -13.26 0.50
C PRO A 90 10.51 -13.30 -0.96
N MET A 91 10.25 -14.50 -1.50
CA MET A 91 9.72 -14.67 -2.84
C MET A 91 8.33 -14.03 -3.01
N LEU A 92 7.55 -13.89 -1.92
CA LEU A 92 6.21 -13.27 -1.94
C LEU A 92 6.22 -11.81 -2.41
N VAL A 93 7.33 -11.09 -2.21
CA VAL A 93 7.51 -9.69 -2.70
C VAL A 93 7.34 -9.59 -4.21
N PHE A 94 7.72 -10.64 -4.96
CA PHE A 94 7.64 -10.67 -6.42
C PHE A 94 6.25 -11.04 -6.95
N PHE A 95 5.36 -11.52 -6.09
CA PHE A 95 4.00 -11.86 -6.51
C PHE A 95 3.25 -10.55 -6.74
N ARG A 96 2.87 -10.29 -7.98
CA ARG A 96 2.12 -9.09 -8.35
C ARG A 96 0.69 -9.18 -7.86
N SER A 97 0.13 -8.04 -7.48
CA SER A 97 -1.29 -7.93 -7.19
C SER A 97 -2.13 -8.26 -8.42
N SER A 98 -3.30 -8.85 -8.22
CA SER A 98 -4.12 -9.38 -9.33
C SER A 98 -4.84 -8.28 -10.13
N HIS A 99 -4.99 -7.09 -9.55
CA HIS A 99 -5.62 -5.94 -10.20
C HIS A 99 -4.57 -4.95 -10.68
N ASP A 100 -4.60 -4.61 -11.98
CA ASP A 100 -3.54 -3.86 -12.67
C ASP A 100 -3.26 -2.46 -12.11
N ASN A 101 -4.24 -1.85 -11.42
CA ASN A 101 -4.12 -0.50 -10.83
C ASN A 101 -3.89 -0.51 -9.31
N GLU A 102 -3.87 -1.68 -8.66
CA GLU A 102 -3.85 -1.84 -7.21
C GLU A 102 -2.64 -2.67 -6.79
N ALA A 103 -1.45 -2.14 -7.04
CA ALA A 103 -0.25 -2.79 -6.54
C ALA A 103 -0.20 -2.69 -5.01
N TRP A 104 0.03 -3.82 -4.33
CA TRP A 104 0.11 -3.89 -2.86
C TRP A 104 1.02 -2.82 -2.25
N LEU A 105 2.15 -2.51 -2.91
CA LEU A 105 3.11 -1.52 -2.47
C LEU A 105 2.58 -0.08 -2.62
N ASN A 106 1.79 0.20 -3.65
CA ASN A 106 1.14 1.50 -3.83
C ASN A 106 0.05 1.69 -2.78
N SER A 107 -0.77 0.67 -2.53
CA SER A 107 -1.81 0.68 -1.51
C SER A 107 -1.21 0.91 -0.12
N PHE A 108 -0.15 0.19 0.21
CA PHE A 108 0.59 0.41 1.45
C PHE A 108 1.16 1.83 1.56
N GLY A 109 1.79 2.34 0.50
CA GLY A 109 2.33 3.69 0.50
C GLY A 109 1.25 4.77 0.59
N ALA A 110 0.08 4.59 -0.03
CA ALA A 110 -1.06 5.50 0.12
C ALA A 110 -1.57 5.57 1.56
N VAL A 111 -1.62 4.43 2.27
CA VAL A 111 -2.01 4.39 3.68
C VAL A 111 -0.93 5.03 4.57
N MET A 112 0.35 4.81 4.26
CA MET A 112 1.46 5.50 4.94
C MET A 112 1.39 7.03 4.74
N ASP A 113 1.08 7.47 3.53
CA ASP A 113 0.92 8.88 3.17
C ASP A 113 -0.27 9.51 3.91
N ALA A 114 -1.41 8.81 3.93
CA ALA A 114 -2.58 9.25 4.70
C ALA A 114 -2.30 9.33 6.21
N ALA A 115 -1.61 8.33 6.78
CA ALA A 115 -1.25 8.34 8.19
C ALA A 115 -0.34 9.54 8.53
N VAL A 116 0.64 9.84 7.66
CA VAL A 116 1.51 11.01 7.84
C VAL A 116 0.73 12.31 7.67
N LEU A 117 -0.20 12.41 6.71
CA LEU A 117 -1.05 13.60 6.54
C LEU A 117 -1.92 13.83 7.79
N VAL A 118 -2.51 12.78 8.36
CA VAL A 118 -3.26 12.90 9.61
C VAL A 118 -2.36 13.41 10.74
N MET A 119 -1.18 12.81 10.93
CA MET A 119 -0.26 13.21 12.00
C MET A 119 0.31 14.63 11.86
N SER A 120 0.55 15.07 10.62
CA SER A 120 1.25 16.34 10.34
C SER A 120 0.32 17.51 10.04
N THR A 121 -0.82 17.25 9.41
CA THR A 121 -1.66 18.30 8.80
C THR A 121 -3.00 18.45 9.50
N VAL A 122 -3.64 17.36 9.89
CA VAL A 122 -5.03 17.37 10.37
C VAL A 122 -5.08 17.33 11.90
N ASP A 123 -6.09 17.96 12.51
CA ASP A 123 -6.50 17.71 13.89
C ASP A 123 -7.74 16.80 13.91
N ASP A 124 -7.51 15.48 13.97
CA ASP A 124 -8.58 14.48 13.90
C ASP A 124 -8.35 13.33 14.90
N LYS A 125 -9.44 12.68 15.31
CA LYS A 125 -9.43 11.56 16.26
C LYS A 125 -8.65 10.33 15.75
N SER A 126 -8.41 10.25 14.44
CA SER A 126 -7.60 9.19 13.83
C SER A 126 -6.09 9.34 14.03
N GLU A 127 -5.58 10.41 14.67
CA GLU A 127 -4.13 10.60 14.89
C GLU A 127 -3.48 9.43 15.65
N GLY A 128 -4.14 8.90 16.68
CA GLY A 128 -3.64 7.77 17.46
C GLY A 128 -3.43 6.51 16.60
N PRO A 129 -4.49 5.98 15.96
CA PRO A 129 -4.40 4.87 15.00
C PRO A 129 -3.41 5.12 13.86
N ALA A 130 -3.42 6.31 13.25
CA ALA A 130 -2.48 6.69 12.20
C ALA A 130 -1.02 6.58 12.67
N LYS A 131 -0.71 7.04 13.88
CA LYS A 131 0.62 6.94 14.49
C LYS A 131 1.05 5.50 14.73
N LEU A 132 0.12 4.62 15.12
CA LEU A 132 0.41 3.19 15.30
C LEU A 132 0.68 2.50 13.96
N MET A 133 -0.16 2.77 12.95
CA MET A 133 0.04 2.28 11.58
C MET A 133 1.40 2.75 11.03
N TYR A 134 1.70 4.04 11.12
CA TYR A 134 2.98 4.60 10.67
C TYR A 134 4.20 3.92 11.30
N ARG A 135 4.16 3.60 12.60
CA ARG A 135 5.27 2.92 13.27
C ARG A 135 5.48 1.50 12.75
N VAL A 136 4.41 0.70 12.68
CA VAL A 136 4.51 -0.68 12.19
C VAL A 136 4.87 -0.71 10.70
N GLY A 137 4.30 0.20 9.91
CA GLY A 137 4.66 0.37 8.51
C GLY A 137 6.13 0.75 8.31
N ASN A 138 6.70 1.61 9.16
CA ASN A 138 8.13 1.90 9.10
C ASN A 138 9.00 0.68 9.41
N HIS A 139 8.61 -0.18 10.35
CA HIS A 139 9.32 -1.45 10.57
C HIS A 139 9.28 -2.35 9.34
N LEU A 140 8.11 -2.47 8.68
CA LEU A 140 8.01 -3.19 7.42
C LEU A 140 8.95 -2.61 6.35
N VAL A 141 8.98 -1.29 6.19
CA VAL A 141 9.87 -0.62 5.22
C VAL A 141 11.34 -0.85 5.57
N GLU A 142 11.70 -0.79 6.85
CA GLU A 142 13.06 -1.04 7.31
C GLU A 142 13.52 -2.47 7.03
N ASP A 143 12.70 -3.46 7.32
CA ASP A 143 13.03 -4.87 7.11
C ASP A 143 13.09 -5.21 5.60
N LEU A 144 12.16 -4.70 4.81
CA LEU A 144 12.25 -4.78 3.35
C LEU A 144 13.52 -4.08 2.83
N SER A 145 13.90 -2.95 3.41
CA SER A 145 15.13 -2.25 3.01
C SER A 145 16.39 -3.01 3.40
N TRP A 146 16.36 -3.75 4.51
CA TRP A 146 17.49 -4.56 4.93
C TRP A 146 17.68 -5.74 3.97
N TYR A 147 16.59 -6.44 3.62
CA TYR A 147 16.64 -7.57 2.70
C TYR A 147 16.91 -7.14 1.24
N PHE A 148 16.25 -6.09 0.76
CA PHE A 148 16.36 -5.57 -0.62
C PHE A 148 17.23 -4.32 -0.72
N ARG A 149 18.31 -4.24 0.07
CA ARG A 149 19.19 -3.06 0.20
C ARG A 149 19.65 -2.44 -1.13
N ARG A 150 19.84 -3.26 -2.16
CA ARG A 150 20.23 -2.80 -3.50
C ARG A 150 19.14 -1.96 -4.19
N TRP A 151 17.88 -2.19 -3.87
CA TRP A 151 16.72 -1.54 -4.46
C TRP A 151 16.15 -0.42 -3.59
N THR A 152 16.51 -0.35 -2.31
CA THR A 152 16.00 0.64 -1.35
C THR A 152 17.08 1.65 -0.96
N PRO A 153 17.39 2.65 -1.80
CA PRO A 153 18.25 3.74 -1.39
C PRO A 153 17.61 4.48 -0.21
N ARG A 154 18.43 4.94 0.74
CA ARG A 154 18.00 5.83 1.81
C ARG A 154 18.41 7.25 1.47
N SER A 155 17.48 8.17 1.62
CA SER A 155 17.70 9.61 1.48
C SER A 155 16.78 10.35 2.44
N ASP A 156 17.25 11.44 3.04
CA ASP A 156 16.46 12.26 3.98
C ASP A 156 15.47 13.19 3.25
N THR A 157 15.07 12.81 2.03
CA THR A 157 14.16 13.59 1.19
C THR A 157 12.77 12.95 1.24
N PRO A 158 11.69 13.77 1.27
CA PRO A 158 10.33 13.24 1.28
C PRO A 158 9.92 12.66 -0.07
N VAL A 159 10.77 12.78 -1.11
CA VAL A 159 10.50 12.31 -2.49
C VAL A 159 9.16 12.86 -2.98
N ILE A 160 8.82 14.08 -2.58
CA ILE A 160 7.77 14.95 -3.14
C ILE A 160 8.22 16.39 -3.00
N GLU A 161 7.71 17.26 -3.87
CA GLU A 161 7.95 18.70 -3.81
C GLU A 161 6.93 19.43 -2.91
N ARG A 162 7.32 20.60 -2.40
CA ARG A 162 6.45 21.39 -1.51
C ARG A 162 5.08 21.70 -2.13
N PHE A 163 5.05 22.04 -3.41
CA PHE A 163 3.80 22.37 -4.09
C PHE A 163 2.83 21.18 -4.17
N GLU A 164 3.34 19.93 -4.21
CA GLU A 164 2.50 18.73 -4.21
C GLU A 164 1.80 18.58 -2.85
N PHE A 165 2.53 18.88 -1.77
CA PHE A 165 1.95 18.94 -0.43
C PHE A 165 0.94 20.08 -0.29
N ASP A 166 1.23 21.28 -0.80
CA ASP A 166 0.30 22.40 -0.72
C ASP A 166 -1.02 22.09 -1.44
N GLN A 167 -0.98 21.38 -2.58
CA GLN A 167 -2.19 20.89 -3.26
C GLN A 167 -2.97 19.90 -2.40
N ALA A 168 -2.29 18.96 -1.74
CA ALA A 168 -2.94 18.03 -0.81
C ALA A 168 -3.55 18.77 0.39
N TRP A 169 -2.84 19.74 0.96
CA TRP A 169 -3.30 20.57 2.07
C TRP A 169 -4.58 21.33 1.70
N GLU A 170 -4.63 21.95 0.52
CA GLU A 170 -5.82 22.64 0.02
C GLU A 170 -7.00 21.69 -0.19
N ARG A 171 -6.73 20.49 -0.72
CA ARG A 171 -7.72 19.43 -0.91
C ARG A 171 -8.33 18.98 0.41
N LEU A 172 -7.51 18.76 1.43
CA LEU A 172 -7.97 18.41 2.78
C LEU A 172 -8.81 19.53 3.41
N GLN A 173 -8.39 20.78 3.25
CA GLN A 173 -9.18 21.92 3.73
C GLN A 173 -10.55 22.01 3.03
N LYS A 174 -10.59 21.82 1.70
CA LYS A 174 -11.85 21.76 0.92
C LYS A 174 -12.74 20.59 1.33
N ALA A 175 -12.15 19.47 1.75
CA ALA A 175 -12.88 18.32 2.27
C ALA A 175 -13.47 18.55 3.67
N GLY A 176 -13.12 19.64 4.34
CA GLY A 176 -13.67 20.02 5.65
C GLY A 176 -12.81 19.64 6.86
N TYR A 177 -11.55 19.24 6.65
CA TYR A 177 -10.62 19.03 7.74
C TYR A 177 -10.15 20.34 8.37
N ASP A 178 -9.97 20.34 9.69
CA ASP A 178 -9.26 21.41 10.39
C ASP A 178 -7.75 21.18 10.21
N CYS A 179 -7.15 21.98 9.32
CA CYS A 179 -5.76 21.84 8.92
C CYS A 179 -4.86 22.82 9.69
N LYS A 180 -3.78 22.30 10.26
CA LYS A 180 -2.66 23.07 10.81
C LYS A 180 -2.06 23.99 9.73
N PRO A 181 -1.40 25.11 10.12
CA PRO A 181 -0.76 26.01 9.16
C PRO A 181 0.19 25.28 8.21
N ALA A 182 0.07 25.55 6.90
CA ALA A 182 0.74 24.78 5.85
C ALA A 182 2.26 24.63 6.05
N ASP A 183 2.97 25.68 6.47
CA ASP A 183 4.42 25.62 6.69
C ASP A 183 4.83 24.72 7.86
N ALA A 184 4.05 24.78 8.95
CA ALA A 184 4.28 23.93 10.12
C ALA A 184 3.96 22.46 9.79
N ALA A 185 2.85 22.24 9.08
CA ALA A 185 2.43 20.91 8.63
C ALA A 185 3.45 20.31 7.67
N TRP A 186 3.93 21.07 6.67
CA TRP A 186 4.97 20.64 5.73
C TRP A 186 6.24 20.17 6.44
N THR A 187 6.70 20.93 7.44
CA THR A 187 7.93 20.59 8.18
C THR A 187 7.82 19.21 8.85
N VAL A 188 6.67 18.93 9.46
CA VAL A 188 6.41 17.64 10.11
C VAL A 188 6.18 16.54 9.07
N PHE A 189 5.39 16.81 8.04
CA PHE A 189 5.08 15.91 6.93
C PHE A 189 6.37 15.44 6.25
N ALA A 190 7.22 16.37 5.82
CA ALA A 190 8.45 16.08 5.10
C ALA A 190 9.37 15.20 5.94
N ARG A 191 9.55 15.54 7.23
CA ARG A 191 10.36 14.73 8.16
C ARG A 191 9.83 13.31 8.31
N LEU A 192 8.53 13.13 8.49
CA LEU A 192 7.93 11.80 8.64
C LEU A 192 8.01 11.02 7.33
N ARG A 193 7.67 11.62 6.20
CA ARG A 193 7.69 10.96 4.89
C ARG A 193 9.09 10.56 4.45
N SER A 194 10.12 11.35 4.75
CA SER A 194 11.52 11.01 4.44
C SER A 194 11.97 9.66 5.01
N THR A 195 11.30 9.15 6.05
CA THR A 195 11.67 7.86 6.68
C THR A 195 11.41 6.64 5.78
N TYR A 196 10.36 6.70 4.95
CA TYR A 196 9.94 5.56 4.12
C TYR A 196 9.93 5.84 2.62
N ALA A 197 9.87 7.11 2.21
CA ALA A 197 9.60 7.49 0.83
C ALA A 197 10.61 6.93 -0.17
N SER A 198 11.91 7.09 0.11
CA SER A 198 12.97 6.66 -0.79
C SER A 198 13.04 5.13 -0.93
N PRO A 199 13.01 4.35 0.17
CA PRO A 199 12.87 2.89 0.07
C PRO A 199 11.66 2.41 -0.72
N ILE A 200 10.46 2.94 -0.45
CA ILE A 200 9.23 2.53 -1.14
C ILE A 200 9.34 2.84 -2.64
N ASN A 201 9.81 4.03 -3.02
CA ASN A 201 9.98 4.41 -4.42
C ASN A 201 11.05 3.55 -5.13
N GLY A 202 12.11 3.18 -4.42
CA GLY A 202 13.13 2.28 -4.93
C GLY A 202 12.60 0.87 -5.20
N LEU A 203 11.83 0.31 -4.25
CA LEU A 203 11.15 -0.97 -4.43
C LEU A 203 10.13 -0.93 -5.56
N ALA A 204 9.31 0.13 -5.64
CA ALA A 204 8.34 0.31 -6.71
C ALA A 204 9.00 0.28 -8.08
N ARG A 205 10.16 0.96 -8.23
CA ARG A 205 10.96 0.94 -9.45
C ARG A 205 11.52 -0.45 -9.75
N ALA A 206 12.08 -1.14 -8.76
CA ALA A 206 12.68 -2.47 -8.94
C ALA A 206 11.65 -3.54 -9.30
N LEU A 207 10.44 -3.44 -8.74
CA LEU A 207 9.33 -4.36 -8.98
C LEU A 207 8.47 -3.94 -10.19
N VAL A 208 8.82 -2.85 -10.87
CA VAL A 208 8.08 -2.31 -12.03
C VAL A 208 6.60 -2.10 -11.69
N ILE A 209 6.36 -1.55 -10.50
CA ILE A 209 5.03 -1.19 -10.01
C ILE A 209 4.52 0.00 -10.83
N PRO A 210 3.26 -0.03 -11.32
CA PRO A 210 2.67 1.12 -12.01
C PRO A 210 2.69 2.35 -11.09
N PRO A 211 2.92 3.57 -11.62
CA PRO A 211 2.98 4.75 -10.80
C PRO A 211 1.63 5.04 -10.13
N ALA A 212 1.68 5.53 -8.89
CA ALA A 212 0.54 6.04 -8.13
C ALA A 212 0.88 7.43 -7.58
N GLU A 213 -0.06 8.08 -6.89
CA GLU A 213 0.21 9.37 -6.27
C GLU A 213 1.39 9.23 -5.28
N TRP A 214 2.44 10.03 -5.49
CA TRP A 214 3.68 10.05 -4.68
C TRP A 214 4.52 8.75 -4.61
N ILE A 215 4.25 7.77 -5.49
CA ILE A 215 4.98 6.50 -5.59
C ILE A 215 5.29 6.14 -7.05
N GLY A 216 6.55 5.85 -7.36
CA GLY A 216 7.02 5.37 -8.67
C GLY A 216 7.55 6.48 -9.58
N ASP A 217 7.80 6.15 -10.86
CA ASP A 217 8.22 7.15 -11.86
C ASP A 217 7.03 8.08 -12.13
N ARG A 218 7.15 9.32 -11.64
CA ARG A 218 6.09 10.35 -11.57
C ARG A 218 5.71 10.95 -12.93
N SER A 219 5.58 10.09 -13.94
CA SER A 219 4.93 10.40 -15.20
C SER A 219 3.46 10.64 -14.88
N TYR A 220 3.06 11.91 -14.89
CA TYR A 220 1.68 12.35 -14.70
C TYR A 220 0.66 11.37 -15.29
N LEU A 221 -0.12 10.70 -14.44
CA LEU A 221 -1.31 9.97 -14.86
C LEU A 221 -2.48 10.96 -14.77
N PRO A 222 -3.01 11.48 -15.89
CA PRO A 222 -4.22 12.27 -15.82
C PRO A 222 -5.33 11.39 -15.26
N HIS A 223 -6.01 11.86 -14.22
CA HIS A 223 -7.21 11.24 -13.70
C HIS A 223 -8.15 10.92 -14.87
N ARG A 224 -8.40 9.63 -15.11
CA ARG A 224 -9.46 9.20 -16.01
C ARG A 224 -10.78 9.53 -15.32
N GLN A 225 -11.23 10.78 -15.44
CA GLN A 225 -12.62 11.12 -15.18
C GLN A 225 -13.45 10.10 -15.95
N ARG A 226 -14.21 9.29 -15.21
CA ARG A 226 -15.25 8.44 -15.78
C ARG A 226 -16.15 9.38 -16.58
N GLU A 227 -15.99 9.41 -17.90
CA GLU A 227 -16.93 10.10 -18.77
C GLU A 227 -18.30 9.52 -18.45
N THR A 228 -19.15 10.32 -17.79
CA THR A 228 -20.58 10.06 -17.70
C THR A 228 -21.08 9.97 -19.13
N ARG A 229 -21.20 8.73 -19.62
CA ARG A 229 -21.73 8.40 -20.94
C ARG A 229 -23.17 8.91 -21.00
N LYS A 230 -23.36 10.15 -21.45
CA LYS A 230 -24.67 10.73 -21.73
C LYS A 230 -25.33 9.81 -22.76
N ARG A 231 -26.34 9.04 -22.33
CA ARG A 231 -27.19 8.28 -23.23
C ARG A 231 -27.85 9.27 -24.19
N PRO A 232 -27.78 9.08 -25.52
CA PRO A 232 -28.47 9.96 -26.45
C PRO A 232 -29.98 9.79 -26.24
N PHE A 233 -30.64 10.91 -25.93
CA PHE A 233 -32.08 11.01 -25.84
C PHE A 233 -32.67 10.75 -27.24
N ARG A 234 -33.29 9.59 -27.45
CA ARG A 234 -34.05 9.29 -28.66
C ARG A 234 -35.26 10.22 -28.71
N ARG A 235 -35.21 11.27 -29.56
CA ARG A 235 -36.42 11.95 -30.01
C ARG A 235 -37.26 10.93 -30.80
N ARG A 236 -38.45 10.62 -30.30
CA ARG A 236 -39.54 10.09 -31.13
C ARG A 236 -39.88 11.19 -32.14
N GLN A 237 -39.82 10.86 -33.42
CA GLN A 237 -40.52 11.61 -34.46
C GLN A 237 -41.84 10.88 -34.71
N ASP A 238 -42.92 11.66 -34.68
CA ASP A 238 -44.23 11.34 -35.20
C ASP A 238 -44.21 11.24 -36.73
#